data_AF-A0A7Y6Z7G4-F1
#
_entry.id   AF-A0A7Y6Z7G4-F1
#
_cell.length_a   1.000
_cell.length_b   1.000
_cell.length_c   1.000
_cell.angle_alpha   90.00
_cell.angle_beta   90.00
_cell.angle_gamma   90.00
#
_symmetry.space_group_name_H-M   'P 1'
#
loop_
_entity.id
_entity.type
_entity.pdbx_description
1 polymer ?
#
loop_
_entity_poly.entity_id
_entity_poly.type
_entity_poly.pdbx_seq_one_letter_code
_entity_poly.pdbx_strand_id
1 'polypeptide(L)'
;MPGPKQEWIRKLNELLQLAVENSQVEVYGARSLIYHGGFYSNRTSLWSHSPTLLDRPERGYLITATPKSALRLAVLSPETLGYLVSESDSVTDRLSDHLQVLCELIEQYCPLCGLDGFALNPLEGGNHYRHIVLFRPLDTLNLHDMEPL
;
A
#
# COMPACT_ATOMS: atom_id res chain seq x y z
N MET A 1 7.05 20.27 19.91
CA MET A 1 7.63 19.51 18.77
C MET A 1 6.60 18.49 18.34
N PRO A 2 6.31 18.34 17.03
CA PRO A 2 5.42 17.27 16.58
C PRO A 2 5.99 15.91 17.01
N GLY A 3 5.12 14.99 17.41
CA GLY A 3 5.53 13.63 17.76
C GLY A 3 6.06 12.89 16.53
N PRO A 4 6.85 11.80 16.69
CA PRO A 4 7.47 11.09 15.58
C PRO A 4 6.45 10.75 14.49
N LYS A 5 5.29 10.18 14.86
CA LYS A 5 4.19 9.85 13.93
C LYS A 5 3.72 11.02 13.04
N GLN A 6 3.67 12.24 13.56
CA GLN A 6 3.23 13.41 12.79
C GLN A 6 4.27 13.82 11.74
N GLU A 7 5.55 13.69 12.08
CA GLU A 7 6.65 13.94 11.15
C GLU A 7 6.66 12.92 10.01
N TRP A 8 6.38 11.65 10.32
CA TRP A 8 6.20 10.60 9.31
C TRP A 8 5.06 10.89 8.34
N ILE A 9 3.89 11.25 8.87
CA ILE A 9 2.72 11.61 8.04
C ILE A 9 3.04 12.83 7.17
N ARG A 10 3.75 13.82 7.70
CA ARG A 10 4.17 15.01 6.94
C ARG A 10 5.07 14.61 5.76
N LYS A 11 6.13 13.85 6.01
CA LYS A 11 7.05 13.39 4.95
C LYS A 11 6.35 12.52 3.92
N LEU A 12 5.46 11.62 4.33
CA LEU A 12 4.68 10.81 3.40
C LEU A 12 3.77 11.68 2.51
N ASN A 13 3.08 12.67 3.09
CA ASN A 13 2.29 13.62 2.29
C ASN A 13 3.15 14.34 1.25
N GLU A 14 4.35 14.79 1.62
CA GLU A 14 5.27 15.48 0.71
C GLU A 14 5.70 14.59 -0.44
N LEU A 15 6.03 13.32 -0.16
CA LEU A 15 6.38 12.35 -1.19
C LEU A 15 5.22 12.04 -2.13
N LEU A 16 4.01 11.86 -1.58
CA LEU A 16 2.82 11.61 -2.38
C LEU A 16 2.46 12.82 -3.26
N GLN A 17 2.60 14.03 -2.72
CA GLN A 17 2.37 15.26 -3.46
C GLN A 17 3.39 15.41 -4.60
N LEU A 18 4.67 15.15 -4.34
CA LEU A 18 5.73 15.18 -5.34
C LEU A 18 5.49 14.14 -6.46
N ALA A 19 5.03 12.94 -6.11
CA ALA A 19 4.68 11.92 -7.09
C ALA A 19 3.53 12.39 -8.01
N VAL A 20 2.52 13.07 -7.47
CA VAL A 20 1.44 13.66 -8.26
C VAL A 20 1.98 14.74 -9.20
N GLU A 21 2.82 15.65 -8.69
CA GLU A 21 3.42 16.74 -9.48
C GLU A 21 4.30 16.22 -10.62
N ASN A 22 5.02 15.12 -10.38
CA ASN A 22 5.86 14.45 -11.37
C ASN A 22 5.10 13.49 -12.29
N SER A 23 3.77 13.41 -12.21
CA SER A 23 2.94 12.47 -12.97
C SER A 23 3.33 10.99 -12.77
N GLN A 24 3.86 10.65 -11.60
CA GLN A 24 4.18 9.29 -11.19
C GLN A 24 2.96 8.65 -10.53
N VAL A 25 1.85 8.61 -11.25
CA VAL A 25 0.57 8.07 -10.76
C VAL A 25 0.08 7.00 -11.73
N GLU A 26 -0.18 5.80 -11.20
CA GLU A 26 -0.80 4.70 -11.91
C GLU A 26 -2.29 4.63 -11.57
N VAL A 27 -3.09 4.24 -12.57
CA VAL A 27 -4.55 4.16 -12.44
C VAL A 27 -5.03 2.74 -12.73
N TYR A 28 -5.62 2.09 -11.73
CA TYR A 28 -6.21 0.75 -11.87
C TYR A 28 -7.71 0.84 -12.05
N GLY A 29 -8.22 0.26 -13.13
CA GLY A 29 -9.65 0.19 -13.39
C GLY A 29 -10.37 -0.91 -12.60
N ALA A 30 -11.69 -0.87 -12.64
CA ALA A 30 -12.59 -1.78 -11.91
C ALA A 30 -12.44 -3.29 -12.18
N ARG A 31 -11.61 -3.69 -13.16
CA ARG A 31 -11.32 -5.10 -13.49
C ARG A 31 -9.98 -5.59 -12.94
N SER A 32 -9.17 -4.71 -12.36
CA SER A 32 -7.88 -5.07 -11.78
C SER A 32 -8.08 -5.85 -10.50
N LEU A 33 -7.69 -7.12 -10.48
CA LEU A 33 -7.68 -7.92 -9.26
C LEU A 33 -6.48 -7.55 -8.41
N ILE A 34 -6.75 -7.38 -7.11
CA ILE A 34 -5.75 -7.18 -6.07
C ILE A 34 -6.05 -8.09 -4.89
N TYR A 35 -4.99 -8.48 -4.20
CA TYR A 35 -5.01 -9.50 -3.17
C TYR A 35 -4.44 -8.96 -1.87
N HIS A 36 -4.99 -9.42 -0.74
CA HIS A 36 -4.51 -9.11 0.60
C HIS A 36 -4.53 -10.38 1.47
N GLY A 37 -3.52 -10.54 2.32
CA GLY A 37 -3.50 -11.55 3.37
C GLY A 37 -3.80 -10.92 4.71
N GLY A 38 -4.90 -11.31 5.36
CA GLY A 38 -5.28 -10.78 6.67
C GLY A 38 -6.78 -10.57 6.83
N PHE A 39 -7.17 -9.47 7.47
CA PHE A 39 -8.58 -9.13 7.72
C PHE A 39 -9.06 -8.01 6.80
N TYR A 40 -10.25 -8.18 6.22
CA TYR A 40 -10.87 -7.13 5.44
C TYR A 40 -11.36 -6.01 6.36
N SER A 41 -10.68 -4.87 6.34
CA SER A 41 -11.00 -3.73 7.21
C SER A 41 -10.71 -2.41 6.52
N ASN A 42 -11.20 -1.29 7.05
CA ASN A 42 -10.93 0.03 6.47
C ASN A 42 -9.60 0.63 6.92
N ARG A 43 -8.73 -0.17 7.53
CA ARG A 43 -7.40 0.25 7.96
C ARG A 43 -6.49 0.32 6.75
N THR A 44 -5.53 1.24 6.77
CA THR A 44 -4.42 1.20 5.81
C THR A 44 -3.80 -0.18 5.82
N SER A 45 -3.64 -0.80 4.65
CA SER A 45 -3.23 -2.19 4.53
C SER A 45 -2.40 -2.43 3.27
N LEU A 46 -1.61 -3.50 3.32
CA LEU A 46 -0.74 -3.93 2.23
C LEU A 46 -1.47 -4.94 1.33
N TRP A 47 -1.35 -4.73 0.03
CA TRP A 47 -1.99 -5.48 -1.06
C TRP A 47 -0.94 -5.84 -2.12
N SER A 48 -1.30 -6.75 -3.02
CA SER A 48 -0.47 -7.15 -4.15
C SER A 48 -1.31 -7.49 -5.38
N HIS A 49 -0.72 -7.40 -6.57
CA HIS A 49 -1.32 -7.95 -7.79
C HIS A 49 -1.14 -9.46 -7.95
N SER A 50 -0.32 -10.09 -7.12
CA SER A 50 -0.13 -11.54 -7.16
C SER A 50 -0.36 -12.16 -5.78
N PRO A 51 -1.28 -13.14 -5.65
CA PRO A 51 -1.53 -13.81 -4.37
C PRO A 51 -0.34 -14.67 -3.92
N THR A 52 0.56 -15.04 -4.83
CA THR A 52 1.77 -15.81 -4.52
C THR A 52 2.89 -14.95 -3.92
N LEU A 53 2.79 -13.62 -4.04
CA LEU A 53 3.79 -12.68 -3.56
C LEU A 53 3.41 -12.05 -2.21
N LEU A 54 2.23 -12.38 -1.68
CA LEU A 54 1.79 -11.97 -0.36
C LEU A 54 2.54 -12.77 0.71
N ASP A 55 3.04 -12.07 1.72
CA ASP A 55 3.38 -12.72 2.98
C ASP A 55 2.07 -13.17 3.64
N ARG A 56 1.93 -14.47 3.87
CA ARG A 56 0.72 -15.06 4.44
C ARG A 56 0.79 -14.95 5.96
N PRO A 57 -0.08 -14.16 6.61
CA PRO A 57 -0.16 -14.19 8.06
C PRO A 57 -0.62 -15.57 8.54
N GLU A 58 -0.26 -15.93 9.78
CA GLU A 58 -0.70 -17.20 10.40
C GLU A 58 -2.22 -17.31 10.59
N ARG A 59 -2.94 -16.18 10.49
CA ARG A 59 -4.39 -16.08 10.68
C ARG A 59 -4.99 -15.06 9.73
N GLY A 60 -6.26 -15.28 9.38
CA GLY A 60 -7.05 -14.37 8.56
C GLY A 60 -7.50 -15.06 7.29
N TYR A 61 -7.60 -14.27 6.22
CA TYR A 61 -8.11 -14.72 4.94
C TYR A 61 -7.21 -14.26 3.81
N LEU A 62 -7.16 -15.03 2.74
CA LEU A 62 -6.76 -14.56 1.43
C LEU A 62 -7.97 -13.83 0.84
N ILE A 63 -7.80 -12.54 0.64
CA ILE A 63 -8.85 -11.64 0.16
C ILE A 63 -8.55 -11.30 -1.29
N THR A 64 -9.57 -11.40 -2.13
CA THR A 64 -9.54 -10.91 -3.50
C THR A 64 -10.52 -9.75 -3.63
N ALA A 65 -10.07 -8.63 -4.19
CA ALA A 65 -10.90 -7.44 -4.37
C ALA A 65 -10.64 -6.77 -5.72
N THR A 66 -11.57 -5.92 -6.14
CA THR A 66 -11.41 -5.03 -7.30
C THR A 66 -11.72 -3.58 -6.92
N PRO A 67 -11.20 -2.59 -7.66
CA PRO A 67 -11.62 -1.20 -7.50
C PRO A 67 -13.12 -1.01 -7.72
N LYS A 68 -13.79 -0.19 -6.90
CA LYS A 68 -15.17 0.26 -7.16
C LYS A 68 -15.27 1.11 -8.42
N SER A 69 -14.24 1.92 -8.65
CA SER A 69 -14.12 2.80 -9.81
C SER A 69 -12.71 2.73 -10.37
N ALA A 70 -11.89 3.74 -10.14
CA ALA A 70 -10.48 3.76 -10.50
C ALA A 70 -9.63 4.02 -9.25
N LEU A 71 -8.65 3.16 -8.95
CA LEU A 71 -7.66 3.43 -7.91
C LEU A 71 -6.55 4.27 -8.50
N ARG A 72 -6.19 5.36 -7.82
CA ARG A 72 -5.07 6.24 -8.16
C ARG A 72 -3.95 6.00 -7.17
N LEU A 73 -2.85 5.41 -7.63
CA LEU A 73 -1.71 5.09 -6.78
C LEU A 73 -0.50 5.91 -7.19
N ALA A 74 0.15 6.56 -6.22
CA ALA A 74 1.50 7.09 -6.46
C ALA A 74 2.48 5.93 -6.67
N VAL A 75 3.36 6.05 -7.65
CA VAL A 75 4.46 5.11 -7.86
C VAL A 75 5.66 5.63 -7.10
N LEU A 76 6.04 4.92 -6.04
CA LEU A 76 7.17 5.28 -5.21
C LEU A 76 8.32 4.29 -5.42
N SER A 77 9.55 4.81 -5.39
CA SER A 77 10.74 3.97 -5.40
C SER A 77 11.05 3.46 -3.99
N PRO A 78 11.58 2.24 -3.82
CA PRO A 78 11.97 1.71 -2.51
C PRO A 78 12.98 2.62 -1.79
N GLU A 79 13.89 3.25 -2.53
CA GLU A 79 14.89 4.19 -2.00
C GLU A 79 14.21 5.41 -1.36
N THR A 80 13.10 5.85 -1.95
CA THR A 80 12.30 6.96 -1.44
C THR A 80 11.65 6.63 -0.10
N LEU A 81 11.25 5.36 0.10
CA LEU A 81 10.78 4.87 1.39
C LEU A 81 11.93 4.59 2.37
N GLY A 82 13.14 4.30 1.90
CA GLY A 82 14.31 4.14 2.76
C GLY A 82 14.54 5.35 3.67
N TYR A 83 14.29 6.57 3.17
CA TYR A 83 14.34 7.81 3.94
C TYR A 83 13.25 7.96 4.99
N LEU A 84 12.14 7.24 4.82
CA LEU A 84 11.12 7.11 5.84
C LEU A 84 11.60 6.06 6.85
N VAL A 85 11.94 4.85 6.40
CA VAL A 85 12.19 3.63 7.21
C VAL A 85 13.55 3.57 7.94
N SER A 86 14.49 4.49 7.70
CA SER A 86 15.84 4.43 8.30
C SER A 86 15.91 4.80 9.79
N GLU A 87 15.55 3.85 10.67
CA GLU A 87 16.10 3.59 12.03
C GLU A 87 15.89 2.09 12.41
N SER A 88 15.92 1.17 11.43
CA SER A 88 15.71 -0.27 11.64
C SER A 88 16.92 -1.06 11.12
N ASP A 89 17.93 -1.25 11.97
CA ASP A 89 19.20 -1.96 11.70
C ASP A 89 19.06 -3.49 11.52
N SER A 90 18.21 -3.98 10.63
CA SER A 90 18.26 -5.40 10.22
C SER A 90 18.26 -5.58 8.71
N VAL A 91 19.43 -5.94 8.20
CA VAL A 91 19.78 -6.17 6.79
C VAL A 91 19.19 -7.49 6.25
N THR A 92 18.06 -7.97 6.77
CA THR A 92 17.53 -9.29 6.34
C THR A 92 16.01 -9.52 6.36
N ASP A 93 15.16 -8.64 6.86
CA ASP A 93 13.70 -8.88 6.88
C ASP A 93 12.94 -7.96 5.91
N ARG A 94 11.85 -8.47 5.35
CA ARG A 94 11.38 -8.19 3.99
C ARG A 94 10.79 -6.78 3.91
N LEU A 95 10.94 -6.07 2.78
CA LEU A 95 10.30 -4.75 2.55
C LEU A 95 8.81 -4.73 2.92
N SER A 96 8.12 -5.85 2.74
CA SER A 96 6.74 -6.06 3.19
C SER A 96 6.54 -5.89 4.70
N ASP A 97 7.48 -6.32 5.54
CA ASP A 97 7.43 -6.15 7.00
C ASP A 97 7.51 -4.67 7.37
N HIS A 98 8.41 -3.91 6.74
CA HIS A 98 8.49 -2.46 6.94
C HIS A 98 7.23 -1.74 6.48
N LEU A 99 6.64 -2.17 5.35
CA LEU A 99 5.38 -1.63 4.86
C LEU A 99 4.20 -1.99 5.78
N GLN A 100 4.22 -3.17 6.40
CA GLN A 100 3.21 -3.57 7.37
C GLN A 100 3.26 -2.68 8.62
N VAL A 101 4.46 -2.43 9.16
CA VAL A 101 4.67 -1.47 10.26
C VAL A 101 4.21 -0.07 9.86
N LEU A 102 4.53 0.36 8.63
CA LEU A 102 4.04 1.64 8.11
C LEU A 102 2.52 1.68 8.11
N CYS A 103 1.83 0.65 7.62
CA CYS A 103 0.38 0.56 7.60
C CYS A 103 -0.24 0.72 8.99
N GLU A 104 0.36 0.12 10.02
CA GLU A 104 -0.08 0.29 11.42
C GLU A 104 0.14 1.71 11.93
N LEU A 105 1.27 2.33 11.60
CA LEU A 105 1.56 3.71 11.98
C LEU A 105 0.56 4.68 11.32
N ILE A 106 0.17 4.44 10.07
CA ILE A 106 -0.73 5.29 9.29
C ILE A 106 -2.14 4.71 9.14
N GLU A 107 -2.58 3.87 10.08
CA GLU A 107 -3.84 3.09 10.01
C GLU A 107 -5.08 3.93 9.59
N GLN A 108 -5.16 5.17 10.08
CA GLN A 108 -6.28 6.10 9.85
C GLN A 108 -5.92 7.28 8.94
N TYR A 109 -4.78 7.22 8.28
CA TYR A 109 -4.32 8.28 7.40
C TYR A 109 -5.22 8.41 6.17
N CYS A 110 -5.48 9.65 5.78
CA CYS A 110 -6.21 10.00 4.57
C CYS A 110 -5.43 11.11 3.86
N PRO A 111 -4.84 10.85 2.68
CA PRO A 111 -4.09 11.85 1.96
C PRO A 111 -5.03 12.94 1.40
N LEU A 112 -4.58 14.20 1.45
CA LEU A 112 -5.34 15.33 0.88
C LEU A 112 -5.22 15.41 -0.66
N CYS A 113 -4.25 14.70 -1.25
CA CYS A 113 -3.96 14.76 -2.69
C CYS A 113 -4.85 13.85 -3.56
N GLY A 114 -5.88 13.22 -2.97
CA GLY A 114 -6.84 12.40 -3.71
C GLY A 114 -6.28 11.10 -4.29
N LEU A 115 -5.20 10.59 -3.69
CA LEU A 115 -4.67 9.26 -3.97
C LEU A 115 -5.33 8.22 -3.06
N ASP A 116 -5.57 7.03 -3.60
CA ASP A 116 -6.11 5.90 -2.83
C ASP A 116 -5.01 5.09 -2.14
N GLY A 117 -3.74 5.36 -2.48
CA GLY A 117 -2.60 4.60 -2.01
C GLY A 117 -1.32 4.91 -2.75
N PHE A 118 -0.33 4.03 -2.57
CA PHE A 118 0.90 4.03 -3.35
C PHE A 118 1.36 2.61 -3.66
N ALA A 119 2.16 2.46 -4.71
CA ALA A 119 2.66 1.19 -5.20
C ALA A 119 4.19 1.21 -5.32
N LEU A 120 4.81 0.06 -5.05
CA LEU A 120 6.25 -0.18 -5.14
C LEU A 120 6.56 -1.51 -5.79
N ASN A 121 7.78 -1.63 -6.31
CA ASN A 121 8.32 -2.82 -6.95
C ASN A 121 7.44 -3.29 -8.11
N PRO A 122 7.55 -2.66 -9.29
CA PRO A 122 6.87 -3.16 -10.48
C PRO A 122 7.29 -4.61 -10.76
N LEU A 123 6.31 -5.43 -11.13
CA LEU A 123 6.51 -6.80 -11.57
C LEU A 123 7.03 -6.80 -13.01
N GLU A 124 7.85 -7.80 -13.33
CA GLU A 124 8.33 -7.97 -14.70
C GLU A 124 7.15 -8.13 -15.68
N GLY A 125 7.15 -7.32 -16.75
CA GLY A 125 6.20 -7.46 -17.85
C GLY A 125 4.94 -6.57 -17.81
N GLY A 126 4.83 -5.58 -16.92
CA GLY A 126 3.72 -4.60 -17.02
C GLY A 126 3.53 -3.63 -15.86
N ASN A 127 2.34 -3.02 -15.79
CA ASN A 127 1.93 -2.02 -14.78
C ASN A 127 1.40 -2.66 -13.50
N HIS A 128 1.90 -3.84 -13.12
CA HIS A 128 1.51 -4.49 -11.88
C HIS A 128 2.63 -4.35 -10.87
N TYR A 129 2.25 -4.25 -9.59
CA TYR A 129 3.17 -3.98 -8.50
C TYR A 129 3.06 -5.06 -7.45
N ARG A 130 4.22 -5.40 -6.89
CA ARG A 130 4.33 -6.39 -5.83
C ARG A 130 3.71 -5.87 -4.54
N HIS A 131 3.96 -4.60 -4.21
CA HIS A 131 3.53 -4.00 -2.95
C HIS A 131 2.64 -2.80 -3.24
N ILE A 132 1.43 -2.84 -2.73
CA ILE A 132 0.43 -1.78 -2.88
C ILE A 132 -0.08 -1.42 -1.49
N VAL A 133 0.18 -0.22 -1.01
CA VAL A 133 -0.42 0.27 0.23
C VAL A 133 -1.67 1.04 -0.12
N LEU A 134 -2.82 0.59 0.38
CA LEU A 134 -4.11 1.26 0.17
C LEU A 134 -4.56 1.94 1.45
N PHE A 135 -4.98 3.18 1.31
CA PHE A 135 -5.64 3.94 2.36
C PHE A 135 -7.14 3.63 2.31
N ARG A 136 -7.70 3.23 3.45
CA ARG A 136 -9.16 3.03 3.59
C ARG A 136 -9.77 2.16 2.48
N PRO A 137 -9.32 0.90 2.33
CA PRO A 137 -9.70 0.06 1.19
C PRO A 137 -11.20 -0.29 1.13
N LEU A 138 -11.96 -0.22 2.24
CA LEU A 138 -13.42 -0.44 2.16
C LEU A 138 -14.14 0.70 1.45
N ASP A 139 -13.54 1.89 1.42
CA ASP A 139 -14.12 3.04 0.74
C ASP A 139 -13.94 2.89 -0.78
N THR A 140 -12.82 2.29 -1.23
CA THR A 140 -12.38 2.26 -2.63
C THR A 140 -12.51 0.90 -3.33
N LEU A 141 -12.63 -0.20 -2.60
CA LEU A 141 -12.67 -1.57 -3.15
C LEU A 141 -14.03 -2.26 -3.00
N ASN A 142 -14.34 -3.14 -3.96
CA ASN A 142 -15.36 -4.16 -3.85
C ASN A 142 -14.71 -5.49 -3.49
N LEU A 143 -15.19 -6.13 -2.42
CA LEU A 143 -14.83 -7.51 -2.09
C LEU A 143 -15.34 -8.44 -3.18
N HIS A 144 -14.46 -9.26 -3.74
CA HIS A 144 -14.80 -10.27 -4.72
C HIS A 144 -14.87 -11.65 -4.09
N ASP A 145 -13.86 -12.02 -3.30
CA ASP A 145 -13.77 -13.34 -2.66
C ASP A 145 -12.93 -13.30 -1.37
N MET A 146 -13.12 -14.29 -0.50
CA MET A 146 -12.42 -14.44 0.77
C MET A 146 -12.27 -15.92 1.16
N GLU A 147 -11.03 -16.41 1.19
CA GLU A 147 -10.70 -17.80 1.53
C GLU A 147 -9.92 -17.88 2.84
N PRO A 148 -10.17 -18.86 3.74
CA PRO A 148 -9.35 -19.04 4.94
C PRO A 148 -7.89 -19.35 4.59
N LEU A 149 -6.94 -18.74 5.33
CA LEU A 149 -5.51 -19.03 5.23
C LEU A 149 -5.09 -20.28 6.01
#